data_AF-A0A972ZY31-F1
#
_entry.id   AF-A0A972ZY31-F1
#
_cell.length_a   1.000
_cell.length_b   1.000
_cell.length_c   1.000
_cell.angle_alpha   90.00
_cell.angle_beta   90.00
_cell.angle_gamma   90.00
#
_symmetry.space_group_name_H-M   'P 1'
#
loop_
_entity.id
_entity.type
_entity.pdbx_description
1 polymer ?
#
loop_
_entity_poly.entity_id
_entity_poly.type
_entity_poly.pdbx_seq_one_letter_code
_entity_poly.pdbx_strand_id
1 'polypeptide(L)'
;MALSPKYRWVVWSYLVCMFWLAPAEAAPYQTPGESIARPLLSQTDPAYVQLMSALKCVEHARHAVAENLSHANVTAYKRNVVRFTGSGSISVLRDVRPGGLVQTGRQLDWAIKGRGWFQLTLPDGRSAYTRRGTFSLGPDGTIVSEQGLVLEPAICVPTDSQAFVVARDGAVSCFQNDGEVTHVGVIQLARFVTAESLRRHDDGVYLESEATGWPVVGTPDEDGYGSIQCGFQEKANVNVLEEQHLLEDLNRYEAQLLQAVNQLRQRSPVTPDANKQLTGFEVPLDMLQAGFEFRQRFEQWLKEKTEDMLFAIVGPQRAKVSVSAELDLSFSRKTAETPSVGNPTMEQEDVTKENVVAGETRPGDRANGTKSSICTTVEYAVGKATEKRVSVPGHVTGLSVAVLIDLRDPAAKNNRMRMSIEDVDQLVRAGLGLKSSDTLVIKQITFVSP
;
A
#
# COMPACT_ATOMS: atom_id res chain seq x y z
N MET A 1 7.14 -54.32 10.11
CA MET A 1 7.51 -53.56 8.90
C MET A 1 8.99 -53.20 9.02
N ALA A 2 9.85 -53.92 8.30
CA ALA A 2 11.29 -53.67 8.27
C ALA A 2 11.58 -52.60 7.21
N LEU A 3 12.07 -51.43 7.65
CA LEU A 3 12.52 -50.36 6.77
C LEU A 3 13.97 -50.60 6.32
N SER A 4 14.23 -50.29 5.06
CA SER A 4 15.45 -50.62 4.31
C SER A 4 16.68 -49.74 4.69
N PRO A 5 17.91 -50.17 4.35
CA PRO A 5 19.15 -49.62 4.92
C PRO A 5 19.50 -48.18 4.53
N LYS A 6 18.77 -47.56 3.58
CA LYS A 6 19.11 -46.24 3.03
C LYS A 6 18.61 -45.04 3.86
N TYR A 7 17.82 -45.26 4.91
CA TYR A 7 17.26 -44.19 5.75
C TYR A 7 17.88 -44.05 7.16
N ARG A 8 18.89 -44.87 7.52
CA ARG A 8 19.53 -44.83 8.85
C ARG A 8 20.43 -43.60 9.09
N TRP A 9 20.91 -42.95 8.03
CA TRP A 9 21.83 -41.80 8.16
C TRP A 9 21.12 -40.48 8.47
N VAL A 10 19.89 -40.28 8.01
CA VAL A 10 19.16 -39.00 8.22
C VAL A 10 18.56 -38.90 9.64
N VAL A 11 18.21 -40.04 10.25
CA VAL A 11 17.66 -40.08 11.62
C VAL A 11 18.76 -39.95 12.68
N TRP A 12 19.99 -40.37 12.38
CA TRP A 12 21.13 -40.29 13.32
C TRP A 12 21.67 -38.85 13.47
N SER A 13 21.59 -38.01 12.45
CA SER A 13 22.02 -36.61 12.51
C SER A 13 21.09 -35.72 13.34
N TYR A 14 19.81 -36.09 13.49
CA TYR A 14 18.84 -35.32 14.29
C TYR A 14 18.92 -35.61 15.80
N LEU A 15 19.38 -36.81 16.20
CA LEU A 15 19.48 -37.18 17.63
C LEU A 15 20.79 -36.74 18.30
N VAL A 16 21.88 -36.57 17.55
CA VAL A 16 23.19 -36.17 18.11
C VAL A 16 23.26 -34.66 18.43
N CYS A 17 22.50 -33.80 17.76
CA CYS A 17 22.46 -32.37 18.11
C CYS A 17 21.66 -32.05 19.38
N MET A 18 20.79 -32.96 19.85
CA MET A 18 20.01 -32.74 21.08
C MET A 18 20.77 -33.08 22.37
N PHE A 19 21.98 -33.64 22.29
CA PHE A 19 22.67 -34.23 23.45
C PHE A 19 24.01 -33.58 23.83
N TRP A 20 24.41 -32.46 23.21
CA TRP A 20 25.75 -31.88 23.41
C TRP A 20 25.80 -30.35 23.64
N LEU A 21 24.81 -29.78 24.33
CA LEU A 21 24.90 -28.41 24.86
C LEU A 21 24.29 -28.28 26.26
N ALA A 22 24.74 -29.15 27.17
CA ALA A 22 24.58 -28.97 28.60
C ALA A 22 25.91 -29.23 29.32
N PRO A 23 26.47 -28.24 30.04
CA PRO A 23 27.28 -28.53 31.21
C PRO A 23 26.40 -28.43 32.46
N ALA A 24 26.43 -29.48 33.25
CA ALA A 24 25.98 -29.51 34.64
C ALA A 24 27.22 -29.52 35.53
N GLU A 25 27.26 -28.67 36.56
CA GLU A 25 27.96 -28.95 37.80
C GLU A 25 27.32 -28.16 38.94
N ALA A 26 27.13 -28.83 40.08
CA ALA A 26 26.16 -28.51 41.12
C ALA A 26 26.82 -28.21 42.47
N ALA A 27 26.27 -27.26 43.25
CA ALA A 27 26.16 -27.27 44.73
C ALA A 27 25.60 -25.91 45.25
N PRO A 28 25.02 -25.82 46.47
CA PRO A 28 24.18 -26.74 47.23
C PRO A 28 22.74 -26.19 47.40
N TYR A 29 21.81 -27.02 47.87
CA TYR A 29 20.44 -26.63 48.24
C TYR A 29 20.42 -25.48 49.27
N GLN A 30 19.82 -24.34 48.91
CA GLN A 30 19.25 -23.38 49.87
C GLN A 30 17.73 -23.37 49.70
N THR A 31 17.05 -23.23 50.84
CA THR A 31 15.64 -23.45 51.12
C THR A 31 14.63 -22.64 50.27
N PRO A 32 13.39 -23.12 50.14
CA PRO A 32 12.40 -22.60 49.20
C PRO A 32 11.85 -21.26 49.70
N GLY A 33 12.07 -20.19 48.94
CA GLY A 33 11.60 -18.88 49.37
C GLY A 33 11.94 -17.73 48.44
N GLU A 34 11.98 -17.94 47.13
CA GLU A 34 11.79 -16.83 46.20
C GLU A 34 11.40 -17.39 44.83
N SER A 35 10.11 -17.28 44.54
CA SER A 35 9.57 -17.44 43.20
C SER A 35 10.23 -16.39 42.31
N ILE A 36 11.33 -16.77 41.67
CA ILE A 36 11.81 -16.11 40.44
C ILE A 36 10.84 -16.48 39.33
N ALA A 37 9.60 -16.00 39.46
CA ALA A 37 8.71 -15.85 38.34
C ALA A 37 9.42 -14.86 37.42
N ARG A 38 10.06 -15.37 36.36
CA ARG A 38 10.31 -14.57 35.17
C ARG A 38 8.96 -13.94 34.83
N PRO A 39 8.81 -12.60 34.86
CA PRO A 39 7.56 -12.01 34.48
C PRO A 39 7.43 -12.28 32.99
N LEU A 40 6.56 -13.23 32.64
CA LEU A 40 5.92 -13.23 31.34
C LEU A 40 5.27 -11.84 31.29
N LEU A 41 5.86 -10.90 30.55
CA LEU A 41 5.19 -9.67 30.14
C LEU A 41 3.76 -10.07 29.82
N SER A 42 2.82 -9.64 30.65
CA SER A 42 1.44 -10.04 30.47
C SER A 42 1.06 -9.55 29.08
N GLN A 43 0.56 -10.46 28.22
CA GLN A 43 0.08 -10.16 26.86
C GLN A 43 -1.00 -9.06 26.80
N THR A 44 -1.31 -8.45 27.94
CA THR A 44 -2.24 -7.36 28.20
C THR A 44 -1.58 -5.98 28.27
N ASP A 45 -0.24 -5.84 28.26
CA ASP A 45 0.40 -4.51 28.19
C ASP A 45 0.08 -3.87 26.82
N PRO A 46 -0.62 -2.71 26.79
CA PRO A 46 -1.00 -2.06 25.54
C PRO A 46 0.20 -1.75 24.64
N ALA A 47 1.37 -1.44 25.20
CA ALA A 47 2.58 -1.16 24.41
C ALA A 47 3.12 -2.42 23.73
N TYR A 48 3.09 -3.56 24.43
CA TYR A 48 3.49 -4.85 23.88
C TYR A 48 2.51 -5.31 22.78
N VAL A 49 1.20 -5.16 22.99
CA VAL A 49 0.16 -5.50 22.00
C VAL A 49 0.32 -4.68 20.72
N GLN A 50 0.56 -3.36 20.84
CA GLN A 50 0.78 -2.49 19.70
C GLN A 50 2.02 -2.89 18.88
N LEU A 51 3.14 -3.19 19.54
CA LEU A 51 4.36 -3.65 18.85
C LEU A 51 4.15 -4.98 18.12
N MET A 52 3.42 -5.92 18.73
CA MET A 52 3.10 -7.19 18.08
C MET A 52 2.15 -7.01 16.90
N SER A 53 1.18 -6.08 16.98
CA SER A 53 0.34 -5.75 15.82
C SER A 53 1.13 -5.10 14.69
N ALA A 54 2.10 -4.24 15.02
CA ALA A 54 2.98 -3.61 14.04
C ALA A 54 3.86 -4.67 13.36
N LEU A 55 4.43 -5.62 14.12
CA LEU A 55 5.23 -6.72 13.58
C LEU A 55 4.42 -7.58 12.60
N LYS A 56 3.18 -7.91 12.94
CA LYS A 56 2.27 -8.65 12.04
C LYS A 56 1.97 -7.86 10.76
N CYS A 57 1.80 -6.54 10.86
CA CYS A 57 1.60 -5.70 9.68
C CYS A 57 2.82 -5.69 8.76
N VAL A 58 4.03 -5.65 9.33
CA VAL A 58 5.29 -5.73 8.57
C VAL A 58 5.44 -7.08 7.89
N GLU A 59 5.10 -8.16 8.58
CA GLU A 59 5.08 -9.51 8.01
C GLU A 59 4.14 -9.58 6.80
N HIS A 60 2.91 -9.08 6.94
CA HIS A 60 1.93 -9.01 5.85
C HIS A 60 2.44 -8.13 4.68
N ALA A 61 3.07 -6.99 4.97
CA ALA A 61 3.67 -6.13 3.97
C ALA A 61 4.76 -6.87 3.18
N ARG A 62 5.63 -7.60 3.89
CA ARG A 62 6.72 -8.39 3.31
C ARG A 62 6.21 -9.50 2.41
N HIS A 63 5.10 -10.15 2.78
CA HIS A 63 4.44 -11.12 1.92
C HIS A 63 3.94 -10.49 0.61
N ALA A 64 3.33 -9.30 0.66
CA ALA A 64 2.88 -8.59 -0.54
C ALA A 64 4.05 -8.21 -1.46
N VAL A 65 5.15 -7.71 -0.90
CA VAL A 65 6.38 -7.39 -1.66
C VAL A 65 7.01 -8.65 -2.26
N ALA A 66 7.06 -9.75 -1.50
CA ALA A 66 7.56 -11.03 -1.99
C ALA A 66 6.73 -11.55 -3.18
N GLU A 67 5.40 -11.43 -3.11
CA GLU A 67 4.50 -11.79 -4.20
C GLU A 67 4.70 -10.91 -5.44
N ASN A 68 4.96 -9.60 -5.26
CA ASN A 68 5.29 -8.72 -6.37
C ASN A 68 6.60 -9.14 -7.05
N LEU A 69 7.64 -9.40 -6.27
CA LEU A 69 8.95 -9.83 -6.78
C LEU A 69 8.85 -11.17 -7.51
N SER A 70 8.11 -12.15 -6.98
CA SER A 70 7.96 -13.47 -7.63
C SER A 70 7.23 -13.37 -8.97
N HIS A 71 6.34 -12.40 -9.12
CA HIS A 71 5.54 -12.22 -10.34
C HIS A 71 6.00 -11.06 -11.22
N ALA A 72 7.19 -10.50 -10.99
CA ALA A 72 7.71 -9.36 -11.77
C ALA A 72 7.87 -9.68 -13.27
N ASN A 73 8.07 -10.96 -13.61
CA ASN A 73 8.19 -11.43 -15.00
C ASN A 73 6.90 -12.05 -15.55
N VAL A 74 5.81 -12.05 -14.78
CA VAL A 74 4.53 -12.60 -15.22
C VAL A 74 3.80 -11.55 -16.06
N THR A 75 3.35 -11.95 -17.25
CA THR A 75 2.60 -11.11 -18.17
C THR A 75 1.34 -10.56 -17.49
N ALA A 76 1.14 -9.25 -17.61
CA ALA A 76 -0.01 -8.49 -17.11
C ALA A 76 -0.24 -8.59 -15.58
N TYR A 77 0.77 -8.98 -14.80
CA TYR A 77 0.67 -8.98 -13.35
C TYR A 77 0.49 -7.54 -12.80
N LYS A 78 -0.49 -7.38 -11.90
CA LYS A 78 -0.76 -6.14 -11.19
C LYS A 78 -0.24 -6.23 -9.77
N ARG A 79 0.67 -5.34 -9.40
CA ARG A 79 1.33 -5.28 -8.10
C ARG A 79 0.36 -4.95 -6.97
N ASN A 80 0.66 -5.50 -5.81
CA ASN A 80 0.00 -5.20 -4.56
C ASN A 80 0.75 -4.05 -3.88
N VAL A 81 0.05 -2.97 -3.56
CA VAL A 81 0.56 -1.80 -2.84
C VAL A 81 0.11 -1.90 -1.39
N VAL A 82 1.09 -1.87 -0.51
CA VAL A 82 0.87 -1.84 0.93
C VAL A 82 0.59 -0.40 1.36
N ARG A 83 -0.51 -0.20 2.09
CA ARG A 83 -0.82 1.05 2.77
C ARG A 83 -1.11 0.76 4.23
N PHE A 84 -0.32 1.36 5.12
CA PHE A 84 -0.58 1.33 6.54
C PHE A 84 -1.80 2.21 6.85
N THR A 85 -2.76 1.65 7.56
CA THR A 85 -3.85 2.41 8.16
C THR A 85 -3.45 2.67 9.61
N GLY A 86 -3.63 3.91 10.07
CA GLY A 86 -3.30 4.28 11.45
C GLY A 86 -3.92 3.29 12.46
N SER A 87 -3.31 3.17 13.65
CA SER A 87 -3.65 2.14 14.66
C SER A 87 -3.12 0.72 14.37
N GLY A 88 -2.02 0.58 13.62
CA GLY A 88 -1.32 -0.71 13.48
C GLY A 88 -2.11 -1.71 12.64
N SER A 89 -2.78 -1.22 11.60
CA SER A 89 -3.45 -2.03 10.59
C SER A 89 -2.83 -1.79 9.21
N ILE A 90 -2.96 -2.77 8.33
CA ILE A 90 -2.44 -2.72 6.97
C ILE A 90 -3.57 -3.02 5.99
N SER A 91 -3.60 -2.25 4.91
CA SER A 91 -4.44 -2.49 3.75
C SER A 91 -3.53 -2.81 2.56
N VAL A 92 -3.87 -3.86 1.82
CA VAL A 92 -3.18 -4.23 0.58
C VAL A 92 -4.14 -3.94 -0.56
N LEU A 93 -3.79 -2.98 -1.40
CA LEU A 93 -4.59 -2.55 -2.54
C LEU A 93 -3.86 -2.90 -3.83
N ARG A 94 -4.58 -3.25 -4.89
CA ARG A 94 -3.95 -3.52 -6.17
C ARG A 94 -3.69 -2.24 -6.95
N ASP A 95 -2.50 -2.12 -7.52
CA ASP A 95 -2.21 -1.09 -8.51
C ASP A 95 -2.68 -1.56 -9.88
N VAL A 96 -3.80 -1.00 -10.35
CA VAL A 96 -4.41 -1.37 -11.64
C VAL A 96 -3.84 -0.60 -12.83
N ARG A 97 -2.84 0.27 -12.61
CA ARG A 97 -2.21 1.03 -13.71
C ARG A 97 -1.63 0.09 -14.76
N PRO A 98 -1.74 0.41 -16.06
CA PRO A 98 -1.15 -0.39 -17.13
C PRO A 98 0.37 -0.53 -16.96
N GLY A 99 0.89 -1.73 -17.22
CA GLY A 99 2.32 -1.97 -17.36
C GLY A 99 2.85 -1.56 -18.74
N GLY A 100 4.16 -1.71 -18.94
CA GLY A 100 4.77 -1.48 -20.25
C GLY A 100 4.31 -2.52 -21.27
N LEU A 101 4.32 -2.18 -22.56
CA LEU A 101 3.98 -3.12 -23.64
C LEU A 101 5.26 -3.74 -24.23
N VAL A 102 5.19 -5.02 -24.58
CA VAL A 102 6.27 -5.76 -25.26
C VAL A 102 5.73 -6.34 -26.53
N GLN A 103 6.43 -6.11 -27.64
CA GLN A 103 6.10 -6.73 -28.91
C GLN A 103 6.56 -8.19 -28.90
N THR A 104 5.64 -9.12 -29.17
CA THR A 104 5.92 -10.55 -29.29
C THR A 104 5.86 -11.03 -30.73
N GLY A 105 5.11 -10.33 -31.60
CA GLY A 105 4.92 -10.69 -33.01
C GLY A 105 3.92 -11.82 -33.26
N ARG A 106 3.37 -12.44 -32.21
CA ARG A 106 2.32 -13.48 -32.33
C ARG A 106 0.94 -12.82 -32.47
N GLN A 107 0.19 -13.20 -33.50
CA GLN A 107 -1.11 -12.57 -33.81
C GLN A 107 -2.15 -12.67 -32.70
N LEU A 108 -2.14 -13.76 -31.92
CA LEU A 108 -3.05 -14.00 -30.79
C LEU A 108 -2.52 -13.46 -29.44
N ASP A 109 -1.44 -12.68 -29.48
CA ASP A 109 -0.99 -11.92 -28.32
C ASP A 109 -1.54 -10.50 -28.42
N TRP A 110 -2.45 -10.17 -27.52
CA TRP A 110 -3.10 -8.89 -27.45
C TRP A 110 -2.78 -8.18 -26.14
N ALA A 111 -2.57 -6.88 -26.22
CA ALA A 111 -2.45 -6.04 -25.04
C ALA A 111 -3.38 -4.84 -25.15
N ILE A 112 -3.95 -4.45 -24.02
CA ILE A 112 -4.83 -3.27 -23.96
C ILE A 112 -3.96 -2.06 -23.62
N LYS A 113 -3.81 -1.14 -24.56
CA LYS A 113 -3.19 0.17 -24.30
C LYS A 113 -4.24 1.12 -23.73
N GLY A 114 -4.26 1.25 -22.41
CA GLY A 114 -5.23 2.09 -21.69
C GLY A 114 -6.04 1.30 -20.68
N ARG A 115 -7.23 1.82 -20.33
CA ARG A 115 -8.12 1.24 -19.31
C ARG A 115 -9.03 0.17 -19.94
N GLY A 116 -9.30 -0.90 -19.20
CA GLY A 116 -10.20 -1.96 -19.66
C GLY A 116 -9.66 -3.34 -19.32
N TRP A 117 -10.52 -4.34 -19.32
CA TRP A 117 -10.19 -5.73 -19.04
C TRP A 117 -10.81 -6.60 -20.13
N PHE A 118 -10.10 -7.62 -20.58
CA PHE A 118 -10.71 -8.68 -21.38
C PHE A 118 -11.69 -9.45 -20.50
N GLN A 119 -12.79 -9.85 -21.10
CA GLN A 119 -13.84 -10.62 -20.44
C GLN A 119 -13.70 -12.08 -20.85
N LEU A 120 -13.83 -12.99 -19.90
CA LEU A 120 -13.73 -14.43 -20.07
C LEU A 120 -14.92 -15.10 -19.41
N THR A 121 -15.37 -16.21 -19.96
CA THR A 121 -16.40 -17.05 -19.34
C THR A 121 -15.75 -18.24 -18.63
N LEU A 122 -16.02 -18.37 -17.33
CA LEU A 122 -15.62 -19.53 -16.55
C LEU A 122 -16.44 -20.77 -16.93
N PRO A 123 -15.95 -21.99 -16.62
CA PRO A 123 -16.70 -23.23 -16.89
C PRO A 123 -18.04 -23.32 -16.17
N ASP A 124 -18.22 -22.55 -15.09
CA ASP A 124 -19.47 -22.45 -14.34
C ASP A 124 -20.44 -21.38 -14.90
N GLY A 125 -20.07 -20.70 -15.99
CA GLY A 125 -20.85 -19.68 -16.67
C GLY A 125 -20.69 -18.26 -16.10
N ARG A 126 -19.87 -18.05 -15.07
CA ARG A 126 -19.60 -16.71 -14.54
C ARG A 126 -18.62 -15.94 -15.42
N SER A 127 -18.79 -14.63 -15.51
CA SER A 127 -17.80 -13.75 -16.15
C SER A 127 -16.58 -13.55 -15.23
N ALA A 128 -15.41 -13.52 -15.86
CA ALA A 128 -14.13 -13.28 -15.25
C ALA A 128 -13.33 -12.32 -16.13
N TYR A 129 -12.29 -11.71 -15.56
CA TYR A 129 -11.61 -10.58 -16.17
C TYR A 129 -10.12 -10.79 -16.21
N THR A 130 -9.45 -10.39 -17.28
CA THR A 130 -7.99 -10.49 -17.37
C THR A 130 -7.38 -9.32 -18.12
N ARG A 131 -6.12 -9.02 -17.79
CA ARG A 131 -5.25 -8.15 -18.60
C ARG A 131 -4.26 -8.96 -19.42
N ARG A 132 -4.13 -10.26 -19.13
CA ARG A 132 -3.28 -11.16 -19.91
C ARG A 132 -3.99 -11.45 -21.22
N GLY A 133 -3.37 -11.06 -22.32
CA GLY A 133 -3.94 -11.31 -23.64
C GLY A 133 -3.14 -12.33 -24.44
N THR A 134 -2.65 -13.38 -23.80
CA THR A 134 -2.17 -14.56 -24.53
C THR A 134 -3.36 -15.45 -24.82
N PHE A 135 -3.78 -15.50 -26.08
CA PHE A 135 -4.93 -16.29 -26.51
C PHE A 135 -4.52 -17.40 -27.48
N SER A 136 -5.36 -18.42 -27.61
CA SER A 136 -5.26 -19.51 -28.56
C SER A 136 -6.61 -19.77 -29.21
N LEU A 137 -6.61 -20.43 -30.38
CA LEU A 137 -7.84 -20.94 -30.96
C LEU A 137 -8.15 -22.32 -30.37
N GLY A 138 -9.38 -22.51 -29.90
CA GLY A 138 -9.89 -23.80 -29.48
C GLY A 138 -10.19 -24.72 -30.68
N PRO A 139 -10.58 -25.99 -30.43
CA PRO A 139 -10.90 -26.96 -31.48
C PRO A 139 -12.00 -26.48 -32.43
N ASP A 140 -12.95 -25.72 -31.92
CA ASP A 140 -14.09 -25.21 -32.66
C ASP A 140 -13.81 -23.84 -33.32
N GLY A 141 -12.57 -23.33 -33.26
CA GLY A 141 -12.21 -22.01 -33.77
C GLY A 141 -12.53 -20.85 -32.82
N THR A 142 -13.05 -21.14 -31.63
CA THR A 142 -13.32 -20.13 -30.60
C THR A 142 -12.04 -19.59 -29.99
N ILE A 143 -11.97 -18.28 -29.76
CA ILE A 143 -10.83 -17.68 -29.04
C ILE A 143 -10.91 -18.02 -27.55
N VAL A 144 -9.85 -18.64 -27.04
CA VAL A 144 -9.72 -19.04 -25.63
C VAL A 144 -8.42 -18.51 -25.03
N SER A 145 -8.40 -18.27 -23.71
CA SER A 145 -7.17 -17.97 -22.98
C SER A 145 -6.26 -19.21 -22.89
N GLU A 146 -5.03 -19.04 -22.38
CA GLU A 146 -4.11 -20.15 -22.10
C GLU A 146 -4.69 -21.19 -21.13
N GLN A 147 -5.66 -20.83 -20.29
CA GLN A 147 -6.35 -21.74 -19.39
C GLN A 147 -7.58 -22.41 -20.03
N GLY A 148 -7.86 -22.14 -21.31
CA GLY A 148 -9.03 -22.66 -22.02
C GLY A 148 -10.33 -21.92 -21.71
N LEU A 149 -10.27 -20.74 -21.07
CA LEU A 149 -11.45 -19.91 -20.81
C LEU A 149 -11.85 -19.17 -22.09
N VAL A 150 -13.15 -19.17 -22.42
CA VAL A 150 -13.66 -18.57 -23.65
C VAL A 150 -13.71 -17.05 -23.51
N LEU A 151 -13.28 -16.30 -24.54
CA LEU A 151 -13.42 -14.84 -24.58
C LEU A 151 -14.89 -14.44 -24.68
N GLU A 152 -15.29 -13.38 -23.97
CA GLU A 152 -16.67 -12.85 -23.99
C GLU A 152 -16.72 -11.46 -24.67
N PRO A 153 -17.56 -11.25 -25.72
CA PRO A 153 -18.44 -12.24 -26.36
C PRO A 153 -17.65 -13.34 -27.09
N ALA A 154 -18.25 -14.51 -27.25
CA ALA A 154 -17.63 -15.64 -27.94
C ALA A 154 -17.44 -15.31 -29.42
N ILE A 155 -16.18 -15.28 -29.87
CA ILE A 155 -15.79 -15.04 -31.26
C ILE A 155 -15.24 -16.37 -31.82
N CYS A 156 -15.86 -16.84 -32.90
CA CYS A 156 -15.51 -18.09 -33.56
C CYS A 156 -14.91 -17.82 -34.93
N VAL A 157 -13.60 -18.06 -35.07
CA VAL A 157 -12.89 -17.91 -36.35
C VAL A 157 -13.11 -19.18 -37.18
N PRO A 158 -13.69 -19.08 -38.40
CA PRO A 158 -13.90 -20.25 -39.26
C PRO A 158 -12.60 -21.01 -39.54
N THR A 159 -12.63 -22.34 -39.48
CA THR A 159 -11.44 -23.19 -39.61
C THR A 159 -10.86 -23.23 -41.02
N ASP A 160 -11.62 -22.80 -42.02
CA ASP A 160 -11.20 -22.62 -43.40
C ASP A 160 -10.52 -21.27 -43.67
N SER A 161 -10.39 -20.41 -42.65
CA SER A 161 -9.70 -19.11 -42.75
C SER A 161 -8.18 -19.30 -42.88
N GLN A 162 -7.55 -18.55 -43.81
CA GLN A 162 -6.08 -18.56 -43.96
C GLN A 162 -5.38 -17.70 -42.91
N ALA A 163 -6.00 -16.58 -42.54
CA ALA A 163 -5.50 -15.64 -41.55
C ALA A 163 -6.67 -14.90 -40.91
N PHE A 164 -6.46 -14.34 -39.73
CA PHE A 164 -7.37 -13.38 -39.12
C PHE A 164 -6.59 -12.17 -38.61
N VAL A 165 -7.27 -11.03 -38.55
CA VAL A 165 -6.71 -9.76 -38.09
C VAL A 165 -7.66 -9.17 -37.07
N VAL A 166 -7.09 -8.62 -36.01
CA VAL A 166 -7.80 -7.86 -34.99
C VAL A 166 -7.38 -6.40 -35.12
N ALA A 167 -8.35 -5.53 -35.31
CA ALA A 167 -8.15 -4.08 -35.37
C ALA A 167 -8.12 -3.46 -33.96
N ARG A 168 -7.74 -2.17 -33.89
CA ARG A 168 -7.53 -1.46 -32.62
C ARG A 168 -8.81 -1.23 -31.82
N ASP A 169 -9.92 -1.10 -32.54
CA ASP A 169 -11.30 -1.02 -32.06
C ASP A 169 -11.86 -2.40 -31.64
N GLY A 170 -11.06 -3.46 -31.75
CA GLY A 170 -11.45 -4.82 -31.42
C GLY A 170 -12.21 -5.55 -32.51
N ALA A 171 -12.42 -4.97 -33.69
CA ALA A 171 -13.02 -5.68 -34.81
C ALA A 171 -12.12 -6.85 -35.26
N VAL A 172 -12.70 -8.05 -35.30
CA VAL A 172 -12.05 -9.29 -35.73
C VAL A 172 -12.56 -9.64 -37.13
N SER A 173 -11.64 -9.76 -38.07
CA SER A 173 -11.94 -10.14 -39.45
C SER A 173 -11.06 -11.30 -39.88
N CYS A 174 -11.60 -12.22 -40.68
CA CYS A 174 -10.86 -13.34 -41.24
C CYS A 174 -10.78 -13.24 -42.77
N PHE A 175 -9.71 -13.84 -43.32
CA PHE A 175 -9.50 -14.00 -44.76
C PHE A 175 -9.86 -15.43 -45.14
N GLN A 176 -10.87 -15.58 -45.98
CA GLN A 176 -11.28 -16.86 -46.54
C GLN A 176 -10.34 -17.30 -47.69
N ASN A 177 -10.49 -18.54 -48.14
CA ASN A 177 -9.61 -19.13 -49.16
C ASN A 177 -9.69 -18.47 -50.55
N ASP A 178 -10.76 -17.75 -50.82
CA ASP A 178 -11.00 -16.96 -52.03
C ASP A 178 -10.46 -15.52 -51.92
N GLY A 179 -9.91 -15.14 -50.77
CA GLY A 179 -9.45 -13.79 -50.47
C GLY A 179 -10.54 -12.83 -49.99
N GLU A 180 -11.78 -13.30 -49.80
CA GLU A 180 -12.86 -12.48 -49.23
C GLU A 180 -12.59 -12.21 -47.73
N VAL A 181 -12.81 -10.95 -47.31
CA VAL A 181 -12.68 -10.54 -45.92
C VAL A 181 -14.05 -10.60 -45.27
N THR A 182 -14.21 -11.49 -44.29
CA THR A 182 -15.44 -11.61 -43.51
C THR A 182 -15.24 -11.06 -42.10
N HIS A 183 -16.20 -10.27 -41.62
CA HIS A 183 -16.21 -9.80 -40.23
C HIS A 183 -16.78 -10.88 -39.31
N VAL A 184 -16.01 -11.27 -38.30
CA VAL A 184 -16.35 -12.39 -37.40
C VAL A 184 -17.01 -11.88 -36.12
N GLY A 185 -16.60 -10.72 -35.63
CA GLY A 185 -17.16 -10.11 -34.42
C GLY A 185 -16.29 -8.99 -33.87
N VAL A 186 -16.66 -8.47 -32.70
CA VAL A 186 -15.95 -7.37 -32.04
C VAL A 186 -15.61 -7.77 -30.60
N ILE A 187 -14.34 -7.63 -30.23
CA ILE A 187 -13.88 -7.81 -28.85
C ILE A 187 -14.34 -6.63 -28.02
N GLN A 188 -14.99 -6.91 -26.89
CA GLN A 188 -15.43 -5.87 -25.96
C GLN A 188 -14.56 -5.87 -24.69
N LEU A 189 -14.41 -4.69 -24.09
CA LEU A 189 -13.66 -4.52 -22.84
C LEU A 189 -14.60 -4.16 -21.69
N ALA A 190 -14.30 -4.66 -20.51
CA ALA A 190 -14.97 -4.25 -19.27
C ALA A 190 -14.17 -3.18 -18.52
N ARG A 191 -14.88 -2.20 -17.95
CA ARG A 191 -14.35 -1.24 -16.99
C ARG A 191 -15.16 -1.30 -15.70
N PHE A 192 -14.50 -0.95 -14.61
CA PHE A 192 -15.09 -0.94 -13.28
C PHE A 192 -14.91 0.44 -12.65
N VAL A 193 -15.80 0.78 -11.73
CA VAL A 193 -15.69 2.00 -10.92
C VAL A 193 -14.49 1.86 -9.98
N THR A 194 -14.34 0.70 -9.34
CA THR A 194 -13.24 0.40 -8.39
C THR A 194 -12.52 -0.88 -8.82
N ALA A 195 -11.68 -0.79 -9.84
CA ALA A 195 -10.96 -1.95 -10.38
C ALA A 195 -9.96 -2.55 -9.37
N GLU A 196 -9.49 -1.77 -8.40
CA GLU A 196 -8.59 -2.20 -7.32
C GLU A 196 -9.24 -3.26 -6.41
N SER A 197 -10.57 -3.26 -6.33
CA SER A 197 -11.35 -4.21 -5.53
C SER A 197 -11.61 -5.55 -6.22
N LEU A 198 -11.20 -5.71 -7.50
CA LEU A 198 -11.27 -7.00 -8.16
C LEU A 198 -10.55 -8.07 -7.32
N ARG A 199 -11.15 -9.24 -7.14
CA ARG A 199 -10.49 -10.34 -6.43
C ARG A 199 -9.62 -11.10 -7.40
N ARG A 200 -8.36 -11.33 -7.03
CA ARG A 200 -7.47 -12.17 -7.82
C ARG A 200 -7.98 -13.62 -7.71
N HIS A 201 -8.15 -14.23 -8.86
CA HIS A 201 -8.37 -15.65 -9.01
C HIS A 201 -7.12 -16.25 -9.67
N ASP A 202 -7.23 -17.45 -10.22
CA ASP A 202 -6.08 -18.20 -10.70
C ASP A 202 -5.43 -17.54 -11.93
N ASP A 203 -4.10 -17.61 -11.98
CA ASP A 203 -3.29 -17.36 -13.18
C ASP A 203 -3.56 -16.02 -13.91
N GLY A 204 -3.78 -14.95 -13.13
CA GLY A 204 -3.99 -13.59 -13.67
C GLY A 204 -5.42 -13.31 -14.11
N VAL A 205 -6.36 -14.20 -13.78
CA VAL A 205 -7.79 -13.99 -13.90
C VAL A 205 -8.32 -13.30 -12.63
N TYR A 206 -9.34 -12.48 -12.79
CA TYR A 206 -9.95 -11.69 -11.73
C TYR A 206 -11.46 -11.84 -11.72
N LEU A 207 -12.04 -11.77 -10.53
CA LEU A 207 -13.48 -11.87 -10.31
C LEU A 207 -14.00 -10.60 -9.64
N GLU A 208 -15.26 -10.30 -9.91
CA GLU A 208 -15.97 -9.22 -9.24
C GLU A 208 -16.08 -9.44 -7.73
N SER A 209 -16.15 -8.32 -7.02
CA SER A 209 -16.49 -8.23 -5.61
C SER A 209 -17.63 -7.23 -5.43
N GLU A 210 -18.27 -7.22 -4.26
CA GLU A 210 -19.30 -6.24 -3.92
C GLU A 210 -18.80 -4.79 -4.03
N ALA A 211 -17.50 -4.55 -3.79
CA ALA A 211 -16.89 -3.22 -3.84
C ALA A 211 -16.44 -2.80 -5.25
N THR A 212 -16.36 -3.73 -6.21
CA THR A 212 -15.91 -3.47 -7.58
C THR A 212 -16.95 -2.64 -8.37
N GLY A 213 -18.24 -2.87 -8.08
CA GLY A 213 -19.35 -2.41 -8.90
C GLY A 213 -19.55 -3.26 -10.15
N TRP A 214 -20.65 -3.00 -10.87
CA TRP A 214 -20.99 -3.71 -12.09
C TRP A 214 -20.03 -3.38 -13.25
N PRO A 215 -19.72 -4.35 -14.12
CA PRO A 215 -18.91 -4.10 -15.32
C PRO A 215 -19.64 -3.18 -16.28
N VAL A 216 -18.96 -2.13 -16.72
CA VAL A 216 -19.40 -1.32 -17.86
C VAL A 216 -18.66 -1.81 -19.09
N VAL A 217 -19.39 -2.45 -20.00
CA VAL A 217 -18.84 -3.03 -21.22
C VAL A 217 -18.89 -2.00 -22.35
N GLY A 218 -17.84 -1.92 -23.16
CA GLY A 218 -17.77 -1.01 -24.29
C GLY A 218 -16.74 -1.43 -25.33
N THR A 219 -16.77 -0.74 -26.47
CA THR A 219 -15.84 -0.95 -27.59
C THR A 219 -14.45 -0.41 -27.23
N PRO A 220 -13.37 -1.15 -27.55
CA PRO A 220 -12.01 -0.60 -27.50
C PRO A 220 -11.87 0.70 -28.31
N ASP A 221 -10.95 1.57 -27.88
CA ASP A 221 -10.64 2.87 -28.52
C ASP A 221 -11.78 3.92 -28.52
N GLU A 222 -12.92 3.64 -27.89
CA GLU A 222 -14.07 4.55 -27.72
C GLU A 222 -14.32 4.88 -26.24
N ASP A 223 -15.04 5.96 -25.90
CA ASP A 223 -15.54 6.30 -24.55
C ASP A 223 -14.54 6.15 -23.37
N GLY A 224 -13.25 6.37 -23.65
CA GLY A 224 -12.16 6.24 -22.66
C GLY A 224 -11.74 4.79 -22.34
N TYR A 225 -12.22 3.81 -23.11
CA TYR A 225 -11.65 2.48 -23.17
C TYR A 225 -10.28 2.50 -23.87
N GLY A 226 -9.43 1.54 -23.51
CA GLY A 226 -8.14 1.35 -24.15
C GLY A 226 -8.27 0.73 -25.53
N SER A 227 -7.30 1.00 -26.40
CA SER A 227 -7.18 0.33 -27.69
C SER A 227 -6.53 -1.05 -27.56
N ILE A 228 -6.89 -2.00 -28.42
CA ILE A 228 -6.21 -3.29 -28.53
C ILE A 228 -4.97 -3.15 -29.40
N GLN A 229 -3.83 -3.68 -28.93
CA GLN A 229 -2.57 -3.76 -29.66
C GLN A 229 -2.24 -5.21 -29.93
N CYS A 230 -2.27 -5.60 -31.20
CA CYS A 230 -2.05 -6.97 -31.65
C CYS A 230 -0.55 -7.24 -31.85
N GLY A 231 -0.10 -8.44 -31.49
CA GLY A 231 1.32 -8.78 -31.45
C GLY A 231 2.04 -8.21 -30.24
N PHE A 232 1.31 -7.84 -29.18
CA PHE A 232 1.86 -7.27 -27.95
C PHE A 232 1.34 -7.98 -26.72
N GLN A 233 2.17 -7.99 -25.67
CA GLN A 233 1.80 -8.40 -24.32
C GLN A 233 2.07 -7.27 -23.33
N GLU A 234 1.24 -7.17 -22.29
CA GLU A 234 1.47 -6.25 -21.18
C GLU A 234 2.46 -6.85 -20.17
N LYS A 235 3.49 -6.10 -19.76
CA LYS A 235 4.40 -6.47 -18.67
C LYS A 235 3.75 -6.28 -17.31
N ALA A 236 4.29 -6.95 -16.29
CA ALA A 236 3.97 -6.62 -14.92
C ALA A 236 4.25 -5.13 -14.65
N ASN A 237 3.40 -4.49 -13.85
CA ASN A 237 3.63 -3.12 -13.38
C ASN A 237 4.49 -3.08 -12.10
N VAL A 238 5.39 -4.06 -11.95
CA VAL A 238 6.31 -4.20 -10.83
C VAL A 238 7.66 -3.61 -11.21
N ASN A 239 8.17 -2.69 -10.38
CA ASN A 239 9.55 -2.25 -10.48
C ASN A 239 10.38 -3.01 -9.45
N VAL A 240 11.18 -3.98 -9.93
CA VAL A 240 11.98 -4.87 -9.06
C VAL A 240 12.90 -4.07 -8.13
N LEU A 241 13.48 -2.97 -8.61
CA LEU A 241 14.38 -2.15 -7.79
C LEU A 241 13.62 -1.43 -6.66
N GLU A 242 12.43 -0.90 -6.95
CA GLU A 242 11.58 -0.28 -5.93
C GLU A 242 11.12 -1.30 -4.87
N GLU A 243 10.69 -2.48 -5.30
CA GLU A 243 10.26 -3.55 -4.39
C GLU A 243 11.43 -4.07 -3.53
N GLN A 244 12.64 -4.15 -4.08
CA GLN A 244 13.85 -4.52 -3.32
C GLN A 244 14.18 -3.48 -2.24
N HIS A 245 14.16 -2.19 -2.56
CA HIS A 245 14.37 -1.14 -1.57
C HIS A 245 13.28 -1.16 -0.49
N LEU A 246 12.01 -1.35 -0.88
CA LEU A 246 10.91 -1.49 0.07
C LEU A 246 11.11 -2.68 1.01
N LEU A 247 11.60 -3.82 0.50
CA LEU A 247 11.92 -4.98 1.32
C LEU A 247 13.04 -4.69 2.33
N GLU A 248 14.10 -3.99 1.92
CA GLU A 248 15.17 -3.57 2.82
C GLU A 248 14.67 -2.65 3.94
N ASP A 249 13.80 -1.70 3.60
CA ASP A 249 13.19 -0.80 4.58
C ASP A 249 12.28 -1.55 5.56
N LEU A 250 11.49 -2.53 5.08
CA LEU A 250 10.67 -3.39 5.94
C LEU A 250 11.53 -4.23 6.90
N ASN A 251 12.65 -4.80 6.42
CA ASN A 251 13.57 -5.56 7.26
C ASN A 251 14.24 -4.67 8.32
N ARG A 252 14.63 -3.45 7.95
CA ARG A 252 15.19 -2.48 8.90
C ARG A 252 14.17 -2.11 9.98
N TYR A 253 12.91 -1.88 9.57
CA TYR A 253 11.84 -1.54 10.50
C TYR A 253 11.48 -2.71 11.43
N GLU A 254 11.44 -3.95 10.91
CA GLU A 254 11.28 -5.16 11.73
C GLU A 254 12.36 -5.26 12.81
N ALA A 255 13.63 -5.04 12.45
CA ALA A 255 14.73 -5.06 13.42
C ALA A 255 14.55 -4.02 14.55
N GLN A 256 14.07 -2.82 14.22
CA GLN A 256 13.76 -1.77 15.21
C GLN A 256 12.61 -2.20 16.14
N LEU A 257 11.55 -2.80 15.60
CA LEU A 257 10.42 -3.31 16.40
C LEU A 257 10.88 -4.42 17.36
N LEU A 258 11.69 -5.36 16.89
CA LEU A 258 12.24 -6.44 17.73
C LEU A 258 13.15 -5.89 18.83
N GLN A 259 13.94 -4.85 18.54
CA GLN A 259 14.74 -4.16 19.55
C GLN A 259 13.85 -3.50 20.61
N ALA A 260 12.77 -2.82 20.19
CA ALA A 260 11.81 -2.20 21.12
C ALA A 260 11.11 -3.26 21.99
N VAL A 261 10.72 -4.40 21.43
CA VAL A 261 10.15 -5.54 22.17
C VAL A 261 11.16 -6.06 23.20
N ASN A 262 12.43 -6.19 22.85
CA ASN A 262 13.47 -6.64 23.77
C ASN A 262 13.71 -5.63 24.90
N GLN A 263 13.65 -4.32 24.62
CA GLN A 263 13.75 -3.28 25.65
C GLN A 263 12.57 -3.34 26.63
N LEU A 264 11.34 -3.56 26.13
CA LEU A 264 10.17 -3.77 27.01
C LEU A 264 10.33 -5.02 27.86
N ARG A 265 10.88 -6.10 27.31
CA ARG A 265 11.15 -7.35 28.06
C ARG A 265 12.19 -7.15 29.16
N GLN A 266 13.18 -6.29 28.93
CA GLN A 266 14.25 -6.02 29.90
C GLN A 266 13.81 -5.06 31.02
N ARG A 267 12.68 -4.36 30.89
CA ARG A 267 12.08 -3.62 31.99
C ARG A 267 11.41 -4.61 32.96
N SER A 268 12.12 -5.02 34.02
CA SER A 268 11.48 -5.59 35.22
C SER A 268 10.37 -4.65 35.71
N PRO A 269 9.27 -5.15 36.31
CA PRO A 269 8.25 -4.28 36.88
C PRO A 269 8.89 -3.47 38.00
N VAL A 270 9.18 -2.20 37.74
CA VAL A 270 9.47 -1.24 38.79
C VAL A 270 8.16 -1.05 39.55
N THR A 271 8.28 -1.02 40.87
CA THR A 271 7.23 -0.90 41.89
C THR A 271 6.08 0.05 41.49
N PRO A 272 4.84 -0.17 42.01
CA PRO A 272 3.61 0.48 41.55
C PRO A 272 3.60 2.02 41.56
N ASP A 273 4.55 2.65 42.26
CA ASP A 273 4.65 4.11 42.39
C ASP A 273 5.18 4.82 41.14
N ALA A 274 5.75 4.10 40.17
CA ALA A 274 6.24 4.69 38.92
C ALA A 274 5.10 5.02 37.91
N ASN A 275 3.89 4.49 38.11
CA ASN A 275 2.75 4.71 37.20
C ASN A 275 2.17 6.13 37.23
N LYS A 276 2.61 7.00 38.15
CA LYS A 276 2.25 8.43 38.14
C LYS A 276 3.09 9.29 37.19
N GLN A 277 4.16 8.73 36.60
CA GLN A 277 5.03 9.44 35.66
C GLN A 277 4.84 9.03 34.18
N LEU A 278 3.91 8.10 33.90
CA LEU A 278 3.78 7.43 32.61
C LEU A 278 2.65 7.95 31.71
N THR A 279 2.30 9.24 31.77
CA THR A 279 1.45 9.91 30.77
C THR A 279 2.24 10.50 29.59
N GLY A 280 3.53 10.14 29.45
CA GLY A 280 4.45 10.82 28.53
C GLY A 280 4.87 10.07 27.27
N PHE A 281 4.53 8.79 27.09
CA PHE A 281 5.05 7.99 25.99
C PHE A 281 3.92 7.52 25.06
N GLU A 282 3.43 8.45 24.24
CA GLU A 282 2.83 8.07 22.96
C GLU A 282 3.97 7.52 22.10
N VAL A 283 3.95 6.22 21.80
CA VAL A 283 4.73 5.69 20.68
C VAL A 283 4.14 6.35 19.44
N PRO A 284 4.87 7.23 18.74
CA PRO A 284 4.28 7.99 17.67
C PRO A 284 4.24 7.10 16.43
N LEU A 285 3.17 6.29 16.32
CA LEU A 285 2.86 5.48 15.15
C LEU A 285 2.61 6.36 13.90
N ASP A 286 2.31 7.65 14.10
CA ASP A 286 2.22 8.67 13.05
C ASP A 286 3.58 9.17 12.54
N MET A 287 4.69 8.91 13.23
CA MET A 287 5.99 9.57 12.96
C MET A 287 6.71 9.02 11.74
N LEU A 288 6.59 7.72 11.48
CA LEU A 288 7.21 7.07 10.33
C LEU A 288 6.40 7.30 9.06
N GLN A 289 5.08 7.39 9.17
CA GLN A 289 4.19 7.61 8.03
C GLN A 289 4.15 9.07 7.62
N ALA A 290 3.97 10.01 8.56
CA ALA A 290 4.00 11.43 8.27
C ALA A 290 5.42 11.92 7.96
N GLY A 291 6.46 11.39 8.60
CA GLY A 291 7.85 11.79 8.35
C GLY A 291 8.37 11.37 6.98
N PHE A 292 8.04 10.15 6.53
CA PHE A 292 8.47 9.63 5.24
C PHE A 292 7.65 10.24 4.09
N GLU A 293 6.33 10.37 4.24
CA GLU A 293 5.48 11.06 3.26
C GLU A 293 5.78 12.56 3.19
N PHE A 294 6.05 13.22 4.33
CA PHE A 294 6.47 14.62 4.35
C PHE A 294 7.83 14.81 3.68
N ARG A 295 8.81 13.94 3.97
CA ARG A 295 10.12 13.99 3.32
C ARG A 295 9.99 13.84 1.80
N GLN A 296 9.26 12.84 1.32
CA GLN A 296 9.08 12.64 -0.12
C GLN A 296 8.33 13.81 -0.77
N ARG A 297 7.27 14.32 -0.12
CA ARG A 297 6.53 15.49 -0.64
C ARG A 297 7.37 16.77 -0.60
N PHE A 298 8.22 16.93 0.41
CA PHE A 298 9.09 18.09 0.57
C PHE A 298 10.24 18.06 -0.44
N GLU A 299 10.88 16.91 -0.63
CA GLU A 299 11.91 16.70 -1.67
C GLU A 299 11.33 16.88 -3.07
N GLN A 300 10.14 16.33 -3.32
CA GLN A 300 9.43 16.51 -4.59
C GLN A 300 9.01 17.96 -4.82
N TRP A 301 8.48 18.64 -3.79
CA TRP A 301 8.11 20.05 -3.87
C TRP A 301 9.33 20.95 -4.10
N LEU A 302 10.45 20.71 -3.41
CA LEU A 302 11.70 21.45 -3.64
C LEU A 302 12.24 21.21 -5.04
N LYS A 303 12.16 19.97 -5.53
CA LYS A 303 12.55 19.64 -6.90
C LYS A 303 11.71 20.39 -7.91
N GLU A 304 10.38 20.30 -7.82
CA GLU A 304 9.44 21.01 -8.71
C GLU A 304 9.67 22.52 -8.67
N LYS A 305 9.79 23.10 -7.47
CA LYS A 305 10.05 24.53 -7.31
C LYS A 305 11.39 24.95 -7.93
N THR A 306 12.44 24.13 -7.79
CA THR A 306 13.76 24.42 -8.39
C THR A 306 13.69 24.29 -9.91
N GLU A 307 13.02 23.26 -10.44
CA GLU A 307 12.84 23.06 -11.87
C GLU A 307 12.02 24.20 -12.49
N ASP A 308 10.98 24.69 -11.82
CA ASP A 308 10.17 25.83 -12.25
C ASP A 308 10.96 27.15 -12.25
N MET A 309 11.76 27.39 -11.21
CA MET A 309 12.65 28.57 -11.16
C MET A 309 13.68 28.54 -12.29
N LEU A 310 14.28 27.37 -12.55
CA LEU A 310 15.26 27.21 -13.61
C LEU A 310 14.60 27.25 -15.00
N PHE A 311 13.38 26.74 -15.14
CA PHE A 311 12.61 26.82 -16.38
C PHE A 311 12.44 28.26 -16.85
N ALA A 312 12.13 29.19 -15.94
CA ALA A 312 11.97 30.61 -16.27
C ALA A 312 13.26 31.25 -16.83
N ILE A 313 14.43 30.68 -16.51
CA ILE A 313 15.75 31.23 -16.84
C ILE A 313 16.34 30.54 -18.08
N VAL A 314 16.38 29.21 -18.09
CA VAL A 314 17.03 28.42 -19.15
C VAL A 314 16.06 27.84 -20.18
N GLY A 315 14.75 27.81 -19.88
CA GLY A 315 13.70 27.28 -20.75
C GLY A 315 13.41 25.78 -20.53
N PRO A 316 12.39 25.23 -21.24
CA PRO A 316 11.94 23.84 -21.10
C PRO A 316 13.07 22.82 -21.31
N GLN A 317 13.06 21.76 -20.49
CA GLN A 317 13.92 20.57 -20.61
C GLN A 317 15.44 20.81 -20.58
N ARG A 318 15.88 21.98 -20.08
CA ARG A 318 17.31 22.35 -20.00
C ARG A 318 17.88 22.32 -18.58
N ALA A 319 17.09 21.86 -17.62
CA ALA A 319 17.51 21.64 -16.25
C ALA A 319 16.90 20.33 -15.72
N LYS A 320 17.69 19.58 -14.95
CA LYS A 320 17.23 18.42 -14.19
C LYS A 320 17.76 18.51 -12.77
N VAL A 321 16.87 18.41 -11.79
CA VAL A 321 17.22 18.63 -10.38
C VAL A 321 16.98 17.36 -9.57
N SER A 322 17.90 17.08 -8.64
CA SER A 322 17.74 16.06 -7.62
C SER A 322 17.95 16.70 -6.25
N VAL A 323 17.02 16.47 -5.34
CA VAL A 323 17.06 17.02 -3.97
C VAL A 323 16.99 15.86 -2.99
N SER A 324 17.83 15.91 -1.96
CA SER A 324 17.78 15.02 -0.80
C SER A 324 17.79 15.86 0.47
N ALA A 325 16.88 15.59 1.40
CA ALA A 325 16.77 16.31 2.67
C ALA A 325 17.05 15.38 3.86
N GLU A 326 17.86 15.84 4.80
CA GLU A 326 18.02 15.25 6.12
C GLU A 326 17.12 16.01 7.11
N LEU A 327 16.20 15.28 7.76
CA LEU A 327 15.22 15.81 8.70
C LEU A 327 15.49 15.23 10.08
N ASP A 328 15.63 16.12 11.07
CA ASP A 328 15.61 15.74 12.48
C ASP A 328 14.17 15.82 12.98
N LEU A 329 13.58 14.65 13.19
CA LEU A 329 12.20 14.49 13.62
C LEU A 329 12.06 14.62 15.15
N SER A 330 13.13 14.91 15.90
CA SER A 330 13.12 14.83 17.37
C SER A 330 12.37 15.95 18.13
N PHE A 331 11.79 16.95 17.45
CA PHE A 331 11.13 18.09 18.12
C PHE A 331 9.60 17.97 18.21
N SER A 332 9.08 17.80 19.43
CA SER A 332 7.68 18.12 19.77
C SER A 332 7.63 19.49 20.44
N ARG A 333 6.93 20.47 19.84
CA ARG A 333 6.64 21.74 20.53
C ARG A 333 5.33 21.59 21.30
N LYS A 334 5.42 21.47 22.63
CA LYS A 334 4.25 21.60 23.50
C LYS A 334 3.86 23.07 23.58
N THR A 335 2.66 23.43 23.10
CA THR A 335 2.03 24.71 23.45
C THR A 335 0.96 24.38 24.48
N ALA A 336 1.15 24.84 25.72
CA ALA A 336 0.16 24.71 26.78
C ALA A 336 -0.71 25.97 26.76
N GLU A 337 -2.00 25.83 26.47
CA GLU A 337 -2.99 26.86 26.83
C GLU A 337 -3.45 26.61 28.27
N THR A 338 -3.45 27.65 29.09
CA THR A 338 -3.95 27.61 30.46
C THR A 338 -5.47 27.83 30.44
N PRO A 339 -6.29 27.04 31.13
CA PRO A 339 -7.74 27.23 31.08
C PRO A 339 -8.14 28.48 31.88
N SER A 340 -8.89 29.39 31.26
CA SER A 340 -9.70 30.35 32.00
C SER A 340 -10.95 29.63 32.51
N VAL A 341 -11.19 29.75 33.82
CA VAL A 341 -12.38 29.23 34.51
C VAL A 341 -13.62 29.98 34.01
N GLY A 342 -14.64 29.25 33.56
CA GLY A 342 -15.94 29.81 33.17
C GLY A 342 -17.05 28.76 33.14
N ASN A 343 -17.85 28.75 34.21
CA ASN A 343 -19.11 28.06 34.55
C ASN A 343 -19.61 26.81 33.77
N PRO A 344 -19.99 25.72 34.46
CA PRO A 344 -20.74 24.61 33.85
C PRO A 344 -22.21 25.00 33.59
N THR A 345 -22.70 24.68 32.39
CA THR A 345 -24.15 24.71 32.08
C THR A 345 -24.75 23.33 32.39
N MET A 346 -25.82 23.31 33.17
CA MET A 346 -26.57 22.11 33.56
C MET A 346 -27.61 21.79 32.47
N GLU A 347 -27.60 20.58 31.91
CA GLU A 347 -28.74 20.04 31.15
C GLU A 347 -29.42 18.95 32.00
N GLN A 348 -30.74 19.04 32.11
CA GLN A 348 -31.59 18.20 32.95
C GLN A 348 -32.39 17.26 32.03
N GLU A 349 -32.24 15.94 32.20
CA GLU A 349 -32.99 14.94 31.45
C GLU A 349 -33.86 14.11 32.42
N ASP A 350 -35.16 14.37 32.43
CA ASP A 350 -36.12 13.66 33.28
C ASP A 350 -36.61 12.37 32.58
N VAL A 351 -36.16 11.20 33.06
CA VAL A 351 -36.66 9.91 32.56
C VAL A 351 -37.71 9.36 33.53
N THR A 352 -38.99 9.45 33.14
CA THR A 352 -40.11 8.85 33.90
C THR A 352 -40.34 7.42 33.43
N LYS A 353 -40.26 6.43 34.33
CA LYS A 353 -40.67 5.03 34.04
C LYS A 353 -41.88 4.65 34.89
N GLU A 354 -43.02 4.39 34.24
CA GLU A 354 -44.18 3.73 34.87
C GLU A 354 -44.04 2.21 34.74
N ASN A 355 -44.09 1.48 35.86
CA ASN A 355 -44.27 0.03 35.87
C ASN A 355 -45.68 -0.29 36.39
N VAL A 356 -46.51 -0.94 35.58
CA VAL A 356 -47.81 -1.48 36.00
C VAL A 356 -47.63 -2.97 36.32
N VAL A 357 -47.76 -3.34 37.58
CA VAL A 357 -47.80 -4.74 38.02
C VAL A 357 -49.27 -5.16 38.10
N ALA A 358 -49.66 -6.18 37.34
CA ALA A 358 -51.00 -6.75 37.35
C ALA A 358 -51.19 -7.63 38.60
N GLY A 359 -52.14 -7.28 39.47
CA GLY A 359 -52.61 -8.11 40.58
C GLY A 359 -53.98 -8.70 40.25
N GLU A 360 -54.14 -10.01 40.42
CA GLU A 360 -55.40 -10.74 40.23
C GLU A 360 -56.52 -10.23 41.17
N THR A 361 -57.76 -10.13 40.66
CA THR A 361 -58.95 -9.84 41.48
C THR A 361 -60.14 -10.69 41.02
N ARG A 362 -60.88 -11.25 42.00
CA ARG A 362 -62.15 -11.97 41.80
C ARG A 362 -63.29 -10.99 41.47
N PRO A 363 -64.35 -11.43 40.77
CA PRO A 363 -65.38 -10.53 40.29
C PRO A 363 -66.26 -10.05 41.46
N GLY A 364 -66.18 -8.77 41.81
CA GLY A 364 -67.05 -8.15 42.82
C GLY A 364 -66.61 -6.81 43.41
N ASP A 365 -65.30 -6.52 43.49
CA ASP A 365 -64.82 -5.35 44.25
C ASP A 365 -64.24 -4.21 43.39
N ARG A 366 -64.59 -2.97 43.76
CA ARG A 366 -64.07 -1.71 43.20
C ARG A 366 -62.64 -1.45 43.71
N ALA A 367 -61.76 -1.05 42.80
CA ALA A 367 -60.33 -0.85 42.97
C ALA A 367 -59.93 0.25 43.99
N ASN A 368 -58.84 0.01 44.73
CA ASN A 368 -58.03 1.06 45.35
C ASN A 368 -56.54 0.64 45.37
N GLY A 369 -55.76 1.10 44.41
CA GLY A 369 -54.33 0.80 44.28
C GLY A 369 -53.49 2.06 44.44
N THR A 370 -52.61 2.07 45.45
CA THR A 370 -51.67 3.17 45.74
C THR A 370 -50.49 3.14 44.75
N LYS A 371 -50.28 4.20 43.97
CA LYS A 371 -49.10 4.39 43.12
C LYS A 371 -47.92 4.93 43.96
N SER A 372 -46.76 4.27 43.89
CA SER A 372 -45.50 4.72 44.49
C SER A 372 -44.48 4.98 43.38
N SER A 373 -44.08 6.23 43.17
CA SER A 373 -43.02 6.64 42.25
C SER A 373 -41.68 6.80 42.99
N ILE A 374 -40.64 6.07 42.55
CA ILE A 374 -39.26 6.24 43.03
C ILE A 374 -38.50 7.03 41.96
N CYS A 375 -37.96 8.19 42.33
CA CYS A 375 -37.09 9.02 41.49
C CYS A 375 -35.63 8.73 41.84
N THR A 376 -34.80 8.33 40.87
CA THR A 376 -33.36 8.13 41.04
C THR A 376 -32.61 9.15 40.19
N THR A 377 -32.01 10.14 40.83
CA THR A 377 -31.12 11.13 40.19
C THR A 377 -29.73 10.50 40.02
N VAL A 378 -29.21 10.48 38.79
CA VAL A 378 -27.81 10.11 38.53
C VAL A 378 -27.10 11.34 37.95
N GLU A 379 -26.18 11.91 38.72
CA GLU A 379 -25.32 13.02 38.28
C GLU A 379 -24.11 12.47 37.49
N TYR A 380 -23.80 13.07 36.34
CA TYR A 380 -22.54 12.85 35.64
C TYR A 380 -21.77 14.17 35.50
N ALA A 381 -20.54 14.22 36.01
CA ALA A 381 -19.59 15.29 35.69
C ALA A 381 -18.82 14.92 34.41
N VAL A 382 -19.09 15.57 33.28
CA VAL A 382 -18.31 15.40 32.03
C VAL A 382 -17.50 16.66 31.76
N GLY A 383 -16.29 16.71 32.32
CA GLY A 383 -15.23 17.61 31.88
C GLY A 383 -14.15 16.81 31.15
N LYS A 384 -14.27 16.61 29.84
CA LYS A 384 -13.16 16.07 29.04
C LYS A 384 -12.26 17.23 28.61
N ALA A 385 -11.07 17.33 29.22
CA ALA A 385 -9.98 18.14 28.68
C ALA A 385 -9.60 17.59 27.29
N THR A 386 -9.66 18.42 26.26
CA THR A 386 -9.19 18.07 24.92
C THR A 386 -7.78 18.62 24.74
N GLU A 387 -6.79 17.73 24.77
CA GLU A 387 -5.39 18.06 24.47
C GLU A 387 -5.21 18.12 22.95
N LYS A 388 -5.09 19.32 22.38
CA LYS A 388 -4.77 19.47 20.95
C LYS A 388 -3.26 19.54 20.78
N ARG A 389 -2.62 18.40 20.56
CA ARG A 389 -1.21 18.34 20.10
C ARG A 389 -1.15 18.74 18.64
N VAL A 390 -0.57 19.90 18.34
CA VAL A 390 -0.14 20.23 16.98
C VAL A 390 1.31 19.78 16.86
N SER A 391 1.49 18.56 16.33
CA SER A 391 2.80 18.04 15.94
C SER A 391 3.20 18.69 14.62
N VAL A 392 4.23 19.52 14.64
CA VAL A 392 4.83 20.08 13.43
C VAL A 392 5.98 19.13 13.01
N PRO A 393 6.03 18.63 11.77
CA PRO A 393 7.08 17.72 11.36
C PRO A 393 8.43 18.44 11.30
N GLY A 394 9.39 17.91 12.06
CA GLY A 394 10.85 17.93 11.90
C GLY A 394 11.57 19.18 11.40
N HIS A 395 12.67 19.55 12.07
CA HIS A 395 13.57 20.58 11.58
C HIS A 395 14.47 20.00 10.47
N VAL A 396 14.62 20.70 9.34
CA VAL A 396 15.60 20.30 8.30
C VAL A 396 17.01 20.57 8.83
N THR A 397 17.79 19.50 9.04
CA THR A 397 19.17 19.58 9.54
C THR A 397 20.19 19.71 8.43
N GLY A 398 19.87 19.25 7.22
CA GLY A 398 20.71 19.44 6.04
C GLY A 398 19.95 19.27 4.75
N LEU A 399 20.25 20.10 3.76
CA LEU A 399 19.78 19.94 2.38
C LEU A 399 20.96 19.63 1.45
N SER A 400 20.76 18.66 0.57
CA SER A 400 21.70 18.34 -0.51
C SER A 400 20.98 18.45 -1.86
N VAL A 401 21.41 19.40 -2.68
CA VAL A 401 20.80 19.70 -3.99
C VAL A 401 21.82 19.48 -5.10
N ALA A 402 21.47 18.69 -6.10
CA ALA A 402 22.24 18.49 -7.32
C ALA A 402 21.47 19.01 -8.53
N VAL A 403 22.09 19.93 -9.27
CA VAL A 403 21.49 20.57 -10.45
C VAL A 403 22.33 20.27 -11.69
N LEU A 404 21.70 19.70 -12.71
CA LEU A 404 22.25 19.55 -14.05
C LEU A 404 21.61 20.60 -14.96
N ILE A 405 22.39 21.51 -15.55
CA ILE A 405 21.85 22.66 -16.29
C ILE A 405 22.60 22.93 -17.60
N ASP A 406 21.88 23.32 -18.65
CA ASP A 406 22.45 23.80 -19.91
C ASP A 406 22.23 25.31 -20.08
N LEU A 407 23.32 26.07 -19.96
CA LEU A 407 23.34 27.54 -19.96
C LEU A 407 23.61 28.16 -21.34
N ARG A 408 23.66 27.35 -22.41
CA ARG A 408 23.92 27.86 -23.77
C ARG A 408 22.74 28.63 -24.32
N ASP A 409 23.01 29.83 -24.84
CA ASP A 409 22.01 30.60 -25.58
C ASP A 409 21.93 30.13 -27.04
N PRO A 410 20.81 29.51 -27.49
CA PRO A 410 20.67 29.08 -28.88
C PRO A 410 20.60 30.24 -29.88
N ALA A 411 20.34 31.48 -29.43
CA ALA A 411 20.26 32.67 -30.29
C ALA A 411 21.60 33.39 -30.47
N ALA A 412 22.62 33.08 -29.67
CA ALA A 412 23.90 33.79 -29.68
C ALA A 412 24.92 33.09 -30.61
N LYS A 413 25.35 33.79 -31.67
CA LYS A 413 26.34 33.29 -32.64
C LYS A 413 27.72 32.91 -32.03
N ASN A 414 28.02 33.39 -30.82
CA ASN A 414 29.33 33.22 -30.17
C ASN A 414 29.30 32.29 -28.94
N ASN A 415 28.34 31.38 -28.84
CA ASN A 415 28.24 30.42 -27.72
C ASN A 415 28.26 31.11 -26.35
N ARG A 416 27.61 32.28 -26.26
CA ARG A 416 27.56 33.10 -25.05
C ARG A 416 26.68 32.39 -24.03
N MET A 417 27.20 32.21 -22.81
CA MET A 417 26.41 31.68 -21.70
C MET A 417 25.36 32.71 -21.29
N ARG A 418 24.12 32.26 -21.05
CA ARG A 418 23.02 33.13 -20.59
C ARG A 418 23.27 33.71 -19.20
N MET A 419 24.06 33.03 -18.39
CA MET A 419 24.34 33.36 -16.99
C MET A 419 25.63 32.65 -16.55
N SER A 420 26.34 33.17 -15.54
CA SER A 420 27.47 32.46 -14.95
C SER A 420 26.99 31.37 -13.98
N ILE A 421 27.81 30.35 -13.75
CA ILE A 421 27.47 29.28 -12.78
C ILE A 421 27.37 29.83 -11.35
N GLU A 422 28.17 30.86 -11.03
CA GLU A 422 28.16 31.57 -9.74
C GLU A 422 26.81 32.26 -9.50
N ASP A 423 26.27 32.94 -10.52
CA ASP A 423 24.96 33.60 -10.42
C ASP A 423 23.83 32.57 -10.26
N VAL A 424 23.94 31.41 -10.90
CA VAL A 424 22.98 30.30 -10.73
C VAL A 424 23.07 29.70 -9.33
N ASP A 425 24.28 29.55 -8.77
CA ASP A 425 24.48 29.10 -7.38
C ASP A 425 23.80 30.05 -6.39
N GLN A 426 24.04 31.36 -6.54
CA GLN A 426 23.40 32.37 -5.70
C GLN A 426 21.88 32.37 -5.84
N LEU A 427 21.37 32.22 -7.06
CA LEU A 427 19.93 32.21 -7.34
C LEU A 427 19.24 30.97 -6.75
N VAL A 428 19.86 29.79 -6.85
CA VAL A 428 19.33 28.55 -6.28
C VAL A 428 19.41 28.59 -4.75
N ARG A 429 20.52 29.09 -4.18
CA ARG A 429 20.65 29.26 -2.72
C ARG A 429 19.63 30.23 -2.16
N ALA A 430 19.43 31.37 -2.82
CA ALA A 430 18.43 32.36 -2.41
C ALA A 430 16.99 31.85 -2.59
N GLY A 431 16.70 31.16 -3.71
CA GLY A 431 15.37 30.63 -4.03
C GLY A 431 14.90 29.50 -3.12
N LEU A 432 15.83 28.67 -2.65
CA LEU A 432 15.56 27.54 -1.77
C LEU A 432 15.84 27.83 -0.30
N GLY A 433 16.41 29.01 0.02
CA GLY A 433 16.76 29.38 1.39
C GLY A 433 17.85 28.49 2.00
N LEU A 434 18.82 28.06 1.19
CA LEU A 434 19.91 27.19 1.62
C LEU A 434 20.77 27.87 2.69
N LYS A 435 21.04 27.16 3.79
CA LYS A 435 21.99 27.58 4.82
C LYS A 435 23.42 27.40 4.31
N SER A 436 24.40 28.06 4.94
CA SER A 436 25.82 27.87 4.63
C SER A 436 26.32 26.45 4.91
N SER A 437 25.62 25.68 5.74
CA SER A 437 25.88 24.26 6.03
C SER A 437 25.34 23.29 4.97
N ASP A 438 24.50 23.76 4.05
CA ASP A 438 23.85 22.92 3.05
C ASP A 438 24.71 22.74 1.78
N THR A 439 24.63 21.56 1.17
CA THR A 439 25.42 21.22 -0.02
C THR A 439 24.64 21.49 -1.30
N LEU A 440 25.27 22.22 -2.22
CA LEU A 440 24.75 22.48 -3.56
C LEU A 440 25.84 22.14 -4.57
N VAL A 441 25.52 21.25 -5.51
CA VAL A 441 26.42 20.84 -6.60
C VAL A 441 25.75 21.15 -7.92
N ILE A 442 26.31 22.11 -8.67
CA ILE A 442 25.84 22.46 -10.01
C ILE A 442 26.84 21.92 -11.04
N LYS A 443 26.35 21.15 -12.00
CA LYS A 443 27.15 20.70 -13.16
C LYS A 443 26.53 21.21 -14.46
N GLN A 444 27.35 21.90 -15.25
CA GLN A 444 26.98 22.27 -16.61
C GLN A 444 27.07 21.04 -17.52
N ILE A 445 25.99 20.72 -18.21
CA ILE A 445 25.94 19.64 -19.19
C ILE A 445 25.27 20.10 -20.48
N THR A 446 25.49 19.36 -21.57
CA THR A 446 24.72 19.54 -22.81
C THR A 446 23.58 18.57 -22.80
N PHE A 447 22.34 19.04 -22.85
CA PHE A 447 21.22 18.15 -23.17
C PHE A 447 21.19 17.98 -24.68
N VAL A 448 21.51 16.78 -25.16
CA VAL A 448 21.30 16.42 -26.57
C VAL A 448 19.80 16.14 -26.69
N SER A 449 19.05 16.99 -27.40
CA SER A 449 17.67 16.66 -27.74
C SER A 449 17.65 15.35 -28.55
N PRO A 450 16.78 14.39 -28.19
CA PRO A 450 16.54 13.21 -29.03
C PRO A 450 15.93 13.59 -30.38
#